data_AF-A0A7S3SD17-F1
#
_entry.id   AF-A0A7S3SD17-F1
#
_cell.length_a   1.000
_cell.length_b   1.000
_cell.length_c   1.000
_cell.angle_alpha   90.00
_cell.angle_beta   90.00
_cell.angle_gamma   90.00
#
_symmetry.space_group_name_H-M   'P 1'
#
loop_
_entity.id
_entity.type
_entity.pdbx_description
1 polymer ?
#
loop_
_entity_poly.entity_id
_entity_poly.type
_entity_poly.pdbx_seq_one_letter_code
_entity_poly.pdbx_strand_id
1 'polypeptide(L)'
;QALVYSTCSIHQIENEEVVAAVLRMQSDFILDTALPHWPRRGEVLSSLDAHTAKLISERTVRSKYPEDATIGFFLARFIRKDSEEAAAKIGVPAASKQPRALVE
;
A
#
# COMPACT_ATOMS: atom_id res chain seq x y z
N GLN A 1 0.01 -11.56 -7.88
CA GLN A 1 -1.25 -11.51 -7.08
C GLN A 1 -1.41 -10.11 -6.50
N ALA A 2 -2.63 -9.57 -6.52
CA ALA A 2 -2.98 -8.27 -5.95
C ALA A 2 -3.98 -8.44 -4.79
N LEU A 3 -3.81 -7.63 -3.74
CA LEU A 3 -4.74 -7.52 -2.61
C LEU A 3 -5.14 -6.05 -2.47
N VAL A 4 -6.41 -5.78 -2.21
CA VAL A 4 -6.91 -4.44 -1.92
C VAL A 4 -7.46 -4.42 -0.51
N TYR A 5 -7.03 -3.43 0.27
CA TYR A 5 -7.59 -3.10 1.56
C TYR A 5 -8.39 -1.80 1.42
N SER A 6 -9.61 -1.76 1.95
CA SER A 6 -10.46 -0.58 1.87
C SER A 6 -11.38 -0.45 3.08
N THR A 7 -11.70 0.78 3.44
CA THR A 7 -12.65 1.11 4.52
C THR A 7 -13.51 2.29 4.11
N CYS A 8 -14.65 2.48 4.78
CA CYS A 8 -15.42 3.73 4.75
C CYS A 8 -15.07 4.64 5.95
N SER A 9 -13.91 4.43 6.58
CA SER A 9 -13.48 5.21 7.74
C SER A 9 -12.63 6.41 7.32
N ILE A 10 -12.73 7.49 8.08
CA ILE A 10 -11.85 8.66 7.96
C ILE A 10 -10.64 8.59 8.92
N HIS A 11 -10.61 7.65 9.86
CA HIS A 11 -9.61 7.62 10.92
C HIS A 11 -8.32 6.93 10.46
N GLN A 12 -7.16 7.55 10.74
CA GLN A 12 -5.84 7.02 10.37
C GLN A 12 -5.54 5.63 10.95
N ILE A 13 -6.02 5.37 12.18
CA ILE A 13 -5.83 4.10 12.88
C ILE A 13 -6.44 2.90 12.14
N GLU A 14 -7.51 3.13 11.39
CA GLU A 14 -8.18 2.12 10.56
C GLU A 14 -7.63 2.11 9.13
N ASN A 15 -6.72 3.02 8.77
CA ASN A 15 -6.32 3.27 7.39
C ASN A 15 -4.79 3.15 7.24
N GLU A 16 -4.05 4.25 7.29
CA GLU A 16 -2.61 4.29 7.08
C GLU A 16 -1.85 3.46 8.13
N GLU A 17 -2.34 3.42 9.37
CA GLU A 17 -1.69 2.64 10.43
C GLU A 17 -1.80 1.13 10.18
N VAL A 18 -2.92 0.67 9.61
CA VAL A 18 -3.09 -0.72 9.17
C VAL A 18 -2.13 -1.04 8.04
N VAL A 19 -2.01 -0.14 7.05
CA VAL A 19 -1.06 -0.29 5.94
C VAL A 19 0.38 -0.37 6.45
N ALA A 20 0.75 0.50 7.40
CA ALA A 20 2.06 0.50 8.02
C ALA A 20 2.33 -0.81 8.77
N ALA A 21 1.35 -1.32 9.52
CA ALA A 21 1.47 -2.61 10.20
C ALA A 21 1.70 -3.76 9.23
N VAL A 22 0.94 -3.81 8.13
CA VAL A 22 1.11 -4.83 7.08
C VAL A 22 2.49 -4.76 6.45
N LEU A 23 2.98 -3.57 6.08
CA LEU A 23 4.31 -3.41 5.47
C LEU A 23 5.45 -3.84 6.40
N ARG A 24 5.30 -3.65 7.73
CA ARG A 24 6.26 -4.15 8.72
C ARG A 24 6.22 -5.66 8.87
N MET A 25 5.04 -6.27 8.76
CA MET A 25 4.84 -7.69 9.05
C MET A 25 4.96 -8.61 7.83
N GLN A 26 4.80 -8.09 6.61
CA GLN A 26 4.67 -8.91 5.40
C GLN A 26 5.66 -8.47 4.32
N SER A 27 6.87 -9.04 4.37
CA SER A 27 7.95 -8.70 3.43
C SER A 27 7.70 -9.15 1.99
N ASP A 28 6.76 -10.07 1.77
CA ASP A 28 6.45 -10.60 0.43
C ASP A 28 5.54 -9.66 -0.37
N PHE A 29 4.98 -8.64 0.26
CA PHE A 29 4.11 -7.66 -0.36
C PHE A 29 4.78 -6.29 -0.45
N ILE A 30 4.38 -5.54 -1.47
CA ILE A 30 4.75 -4.15 -1.68
C ILE A 30 3.49 -3.30 -1.84
N LEU A 31 3.56 -2.03 -1.44
CA LEU A 31 2.48 -1.07 -1.66
C LEU A 31 2.58 -0.48 -3.07
N ASP A 32 1.57 -0.74 -3.89
CA ASP A 32 1.43 -0.24 -5.26
C ASP A 32 0.56 1.03 -5.29
N THR A 33 0.70 1.84 -6.34
CA THR A 33 -0.08 3.08 -6.47
C THR A 33 -1.55 2.76 -6.76
N ALA A 34 -2.42 3.04 -5.79
CA ALA A 34 -3.86 2.93 -5.96
C ALA A 34 -4.42 4.12 -6.78
N LEU A 35 -5.27 3.84 -7.76
CA LEU A 35 -5.98 4.83 -8.60
C LEU A 35 -5.10 6.05 -8.95
N PRO A 36 -4.13 5.91 -9.88
CA PRO A 36 -3.09 6.91 -10.12
C PRO A 36 -3.62 8.31 -10.45
N HIS A 37 -4.82 8.42 -11.00
CA HIS A 37 -5.43 9.70 -11.38
C HIS A 37 -6.36 10.31 -10.32
N TRP A 38 -6.65 9.59 -9.23
CA TRP A 38 -7.46 10.14 -8.14
C TRP A 38 -6.65 11.21 -7.38
N PRO A 39 -7.16 12.42 -7.11
CA PRO A 39 -6.32 13.50 -6.59
C PRO A 39 -6.00 13.36 -5.11
N ARG A 40 -6.95 12.88 -4.29
CA ARG A 40 -6.78 12.83 -2.83
C ARG A 40 -6.02 11.58 -2.40
N ARG A 41 -4.99 11.81 -1.59
CA ARG A 41 -4.04 10.79 -1.14
C ARG A 41 -4.18 10.50 0.35
N GLY A 42 -3.46 9.49 0.82
CA GLY A 42 -3.36 9.19 2.24
C GLY A 42 -2.67 10.30 3.02
N GLU A 43 -2.77 10.23 4.33
CA GLU A 43 -2.19 11.19 5.25
C GLU A 43 -0.79 10.77 5.69
N VAL A 44 0.05 11.75 6.05
CA VAL A 44 1.40 11.48 6.56
C VAL A 44 1.31 11.08 8.03
N LEU A 45 1.77 9.88 8.35
CA LEU A 45 1.85 9.40 9.74
C LEU A 45 3.13 9.93 10.40
N SER A 46 2.97 10.80 11.41
CA SER A 46 4.08 11.38 12.17
C SER A 46 4.82 10.36 13.05
N SER A 47 4.21 9.21 13.32
CA SER A 47 4.78 8.12 14.12
C SER A 47 5.74 7.20 13.34
N LEU A 48 5.90 7.41 12.03
CA LEU A 48 6.74 6.59 11.16
C LEU A 48 7.98 7.36 10.68
N ASP A 49 8.97 6.63 10.16
CA ASP A 49 10.08 7.24 9.45
C ASP A 49 9.58 7.97 8.18
N ALA A 50 10.31 9.00 7.78
CA ALA A 50 9.90 9.88 6.68
C ALA A 50 9.71 9.14 5.34
N HIS A 51 10.46 8.06 5.10
CA HIS A 51 10.35 7.30 3.85
C HIS A 51 9.06 6.49 3.82
N THR A 52 8.81 5.70 4.87
CA THR A 52 7.58 4.89 4.99
C THR A 52 6.34 5.76 5.03
N ALA A 53 6.37 6.86 5.79
CA ALA A 53 5.24 7.79 5.87
C ALA A 53 4.89 8.38 4.50
N LYS A 54 5.90 8.83 3.73
CA LYS A 54 5.73 9.36 2.38
C LYS A 54 5.20 8.29 1.41
N LEU A 55 5.76 7.08 1.46
CA LEU A 55 5.32 5.96 0.63
C LEU A 55 3.83 5.67 0.83
N ILE A 56 3.38 5.59 2.09
CA ILE A 56 1.98 5.32 2.41
C ILE A 56 1.09 6.47 1.96
N SER A 57 1.46 7.72 2.27
CA SER A 57 0.66 8.87 1.89
C SER A 57 0.50 8.95 0.36
N GLU A 58 1.56 8.76 -0.42
CA GLU A 58 1.51 8.94 -1.88
C GLU A 58 0.82 7.79 -2.63
N ARG A 59 0.82 6.57 -2.08
CA ARG A 59 0.34 5.36 -2.77
C ARG A 59 -1.06 4.93 -2.38
N THR A 60 -1.59 5.44 -1.26
CA THR A 60 -2.96 5.19 -0.83
C THR A 60 -3.91 6.29 -1.28
N VAL A 61 -5.19 5.96 -1.30
CA VAL A 61 -6.28 6.85 -1.72
C VAL A 61 -7.16 7.14 -0.53
N ARG A 62 -7.57 8.40 -0.41
CA ARG A 62 -8.70 8.80 0.44
C ARG A 62 -9.77 9.46 -0.40
N SER A 63 -11.00 9.43 0.10
CA SER A 63 -12.04 10.38 -0.27
C SER A 63 -12.64 11.03 0.97
N LYS A 64 -13.21 12.21 0.79
CA LYS A 64 -13.84 13.01 1.84
C LYS A 64 -15.11 13.68 1.30
N TYR A 65 -16.16 13.63 2.11
CA TYR A 65 -17.37 14.42 1.88
C TYR A 65 -17.21 15.82 2.49
N PRO A 66 -17.66 16.89 1.80
CA PRO A 66 -18.25 16.91 0.45
C PRO A 66 -17.24 17.13 -0.69
N GLU A 67 -15.95 17.33 -0.38
CA GLU A 67 -14.96 17.85 -1.35
C GLU A 67 -14.75 16.94 -2.56
N ASP A 68 -14.88 15.63 -2.40
CA ASP A 68 -14.70 14.66 -3.49
C ASP A 68 -16.03 14.14 -4.05
N ALA A 69 -17.16 14.76 -3.68
CA ALA A 69 -18.52 14.36 -4.07
C ALA A 69 -18.87 12.89 -3.75
N THR A 70 -18.22 12.31 -2.74
CA THR A 70 -18.48 10.96 -2.23
C THR A 70 -18.21 10.91 -0.72
N ILE A 71 -18.55 9.80 -0.07
CA ILE A 71 -18.33 9.59 1.36
C ILE A 71 -16.85 9.50 1.74
N GLY A 72 -16.56 9.48 3.04
CA GLY A 72 -15.26 9.09 3.55
C GLY A 72 -14.91 7.67 3.11
N PHE A 73 -13.78 7.49 2.43
CA PHE A 73 -13.31 6.18 1.96
C PHE A 73 -11.79 6.13 1.97
N PHE A 74 -11.23 4.94 2.12
CA PHE A 74 -9.80 4.69 2.05
C PHE A 74 -9.52 3.44 1.20
N LEU A 75 -8.43 3.47 0.44
CA LEU A 75 -8.00 2.33 -0.38
C LEU A 75 -6.47 2.22 -0.42
N ALA A 76 -5.97 0.99 -0.19
CA ALA A 76 -4.58 0.60 -0.34
C ALA A 76 -4.48 -0.65 -1.21
N ARG A 77 -3.49 -0.70 -2.11
CA ARG A 77 -3.27 -1.82 -3.03
C ARG A 77 -1.91 -2.44 -2.79
N PHE A 78 -1.88 -3.73 -2.50
CA PHE A 78 -0.65 -4.50 -2.32
C PHE A 78 -0.44 -5.47 -3.48
N ILE A 79 0.80 -5.65 -3.90
CA ILE A 79 1.21 -6.65 -4.90
C ILE A 79 2.25 -7.57 -4.27
N ARG A 80 2.17 -8.87 -4.54
CA ARG A 80 3.20 -9.83 -4.11
C ARG A 80 4.46 -9.69 -4.98
N LYS A 81 5.65 -9.66 -4.38
CA LYS A 81 6.95 -9.43 -5.05
C LYS A 81 7.25 -10.43 -6.17
N ASP A 82 6.79 -11.67 -6.05
CA ASP A 82 7.06 -12.73 -7.04
C ASP A 82 6.22 -12.62 -8.32
N SER A 83 5.38 -11.58 -8.43
CA SER A 83 4.64 -11.25 -9.65
C SER A 83 5.60 -10.53 -10.60
N GLU A 84 5.93 -11.10 -11.77
CA GLU A 84 6.89 -10.52 -12.72
C GLU A 84 6.60 -9.04 -13.10
N GLU A 85 5.33 -8.62 -13.04
CA GLU A 85 4.90 -7.22 -13.25
C GLU A 85 5.33 -6.24 -12.12
N ALA A 86 5.56 -6.72 -10.90
CA ALA A 86 5.94 -5.90 -9.75
C ALA A 86 7.42 -5.49 -9.80
N ALA A 87 8.30 -6.42 -10.20
CA ALA A 87 9.73 -6.15 -10.35
C ALA A 87 10.02 -5.16 -11.50
N ALA A 88 9.27 -5.26 -12.60
CA ALA A 88 9.45 -4.41 -13.77
C ALA A 88 9.07 -2.93 -13.54
N LYS A 89 8.14 -2.63 -12.63
CA LYS A 89 7.67 -1.25 -12.37
C LYS A 89 8.46 -0.50 -11.31
N ILE A 90 9.29 -1.18 -10.51
CA ILE A 90 9.98 -0.57 -9.35
C ILE A 90 11.50 -0.41 -9.59
N GLY A 91 12.03 -0.86 -10.72
CA GLY A 91 13.45 -0.69 -11.05
C GLY A 91 14.40 -1.43 -10.08
N VAL A 92 13.89 -2.43 -9.35
CA VAL A 92 14.67 -3.26 -8.44
C VAL A 92 15.11 -4.50 -9.22
N PRO A 93 16.42 -4.84 -9.26
CA PRO A 93 16.90 -6.02 -9.97
C PRO A 93 16.24 -7.28 -9.39
N ALA A 94 15.81 -8.16 -10.29
CA ALA A 94 15.14 -9.41 -9.94
C ALA A 94 16.03 -10.25 -9.01
N ALA A 95 15.57 -10.51 -7.79
CA ALA A 95 16.27 -11.39 -6.87
C ALA A 95 16.26 -12.82 -7.43
N SER A 96 17.44 -13.43 -7.47
CA SER A 96 17.65 -14.81 -7.91
C SER A 96 16.81 -15.77 -7.07
N LYS A 97 15.89 -16.48 -7.71
CA LYS A 97 15.04 -17.51 -7.09
C LYS A 97 15.94 -18.63 -6.53
N GLN A 98 16.00 -18.80 -5.21
CA GLN A 98 16.39 -20.08 -4.61
C GLN A 98 15.12 -20.89 -4.29
N PRO A 99 15.11 -22.21 -4.56
CA PRO A 99 13.93 -23.04 -4.35
C PRO A 99 13.64 -23.15 -2.85
N ARG A 100 12.37 -22.92 -2.48
CA ARG A 100 11.85 -23.12 -1.13
C ARG A 100 11.89 -24.61 -0.82
N ALA A 101 12.81 -25.03 0.04
CA ALA A 101 12.89 -26.41 0.49
C ALA A 101 11.57 -26.81 1.16
N LEU A 102 11.01 -27.92 0.68
CA LEU A 102 9.86 -28.60 1.27
C LEU A 102 10.34 -29.18 2.60
N VAL A 103 9.79 -28.70 3.72
CA VAL A 103 9.99 -29.34 5.03
C VAL A 103 8.83 -30.32 5.19
N GLU A 104 9.19 -31.60 5.31
CA GLU A 104 8.29 -32.76 5.47
C GLU A 104 7.43 -32.68 6.73
#